data_AF-A0A366HA08-F1
#
_entry.id   AF-A0A366HA08-F1
#
_cell.length_a   1.000
_cell.length_b   1.000
_cell.length_c   1.000
_cell.angle_alpha   90.00
_cell.angle_beta   90.00
_cell.angle_gamma   90.00
#
_symmetry.space_group_name_H-M   'P 1'
#
loop_
_entity.id
_entity.type
_entity.pdbx_description
1 polymer ?
#
loop_
_entity_poly.entity_id
_entity_poly.type
_entity_poly.pdbx_seq_one_letter_code
_entity_poly.pdbx_strand_id
1 'polypeptide(L)' 'MKIIVFTSPAITAQVNDWLKEHPDIEVISMAQSEYDGTIHLTLLYREAK' A
#
# COMPACT_ATOMS: atom_id res chain seq x y z
N MET A 1 7.56 -8.82 -6.05
CA MET A 1 7.28 -8.21 -4.73
C MET A 1 7.66 -6.74 -4.82
N LYS A 2 6.70 -5.82 -4.71
CA LYS A 2 6.96 -4.37 -4.69
C LYS A 2 6.47 -3.83 -3.35
N ILE A 3 7.31 -3.09 -2.65
CA ILE A 3 6.97 -2.42 -1.38
C ILE A 3 6.77 -0.95 -1.74
N ILE A 4 5.61 -0.39 -1.39
CA ILE A 4 5.32 1.03 -1.60
C ILE A 4 5.24 1.71 -0.23
N VAL A 5 5.90 2.84 -0.09
CA VAL A 5 6.07 3.54 1.19
C VAL A 5 5.46 4.94 1.08
N PHE A 6 4.64 5.34 2.05
CA PHE A 6 3.89 6.59 2.07
C PHE A 6 4.02 7.29 3.41
N THR A 7 4.25 8.60 3.43
CA THR A 7 4.53 9.33 4.68
C THR A 7 3.41 10.28 5.10
N SER A 8 2.26 10.25 4.41
CA SER A 8 1.18 11.23 4.60
C SER A 8 -0.23 10.58 4.63
N PRO A 9 -1.13 11.02 5.53
CA PRO A 9 -2.51 10.54 5.59
C PRO A 9 -3.29 10.75 4.29
N ALA A 10 -3.03 11.87 3.59
CA ALA A 10 -3.67 12.16 2.30
C ALA A 10 -3.27 11.15 1.22
N ILE A 11 -2.02 10.66 1.28
CA ILE A 11 -1.54 9.64 0.35
C ILE A 11 -2.15 8.28 0.70
N THR A 12 -2.36 7.99 1.98
CA THR A 12 -3.01 6.73 2.41
C THR A 12 -4.42 6.60 1.84
N ALA A 13 -5.19 7.70 1.80
CA ALA A 13 -6.52 7.71 1.19
C ALA A 13 -6.46 7.44 -0.33
N GLN A 14 -5.55 8.11 -1.05
CA GLN A 14 -5.35 7.90 -2.49
C GLN A 14 -4.94 6.45 -2.81
N VAL A 15 -4.12 5.85 -1.96
CA VAL A 15 -3.68 4.46 -2.12
C VAL A 15 -4.82 3.49 -1.89
N ASN A 16 -5.65 3.73 -0.88
CA ASN A 16 -6.85 2.92 -0.65
C ASN A 16 -7.83 3.01 -1.82
N ASP A 17 -8.00 4.17 -2.43
CA ASP A 17 -8.86 4.32 -3.60
C ASP A 17 -8.26 3.62 -4.83
N TRP A 18 -6.96 3.77 -5.06
CA TRP A 18 -6.24 3.03 -6.11
C TRP A 18 -6.34 1.50 -5.92
N LEU A 19 -6.21 1.00 -4.68
CA LEU A 19 -6.36 -0.42 -4.38
C LEU A 19 -7.77 -0.95 -4.67
N LYS A 20 -8.83 -0.13 -4.55
CA LYS A 20 -10.18 -0.52 -4.95
C LYS A 20 -10.32 -0.69 -6.45
N GLU A 21 -9.59 0.10 -7.24
CA GLU A 21 -9.58 0.02 -8.71
C GLU A 21 -8.73 -1.15 -9.24
N HIS A 22 -7.86 -1.71 -8.39
CA HIS A 22 -6.94 -2.82 -8.72
C HIS A 22 -7.17 -4.06 -7.82
N PRO A 23 -8.26 -4.81 -8.04
CA PRO A 23 -8.57 -6.02 -7.24
C PRO A 23 -7.54 -7.16 -7.42
N ASP A 24 -6.69 -7.06 -8.44
CA ASP A 24 -5.52 -7.89 -8.71
C ASP A 24 -4.35 -7.65 -7.72
N ILE A 25 -4.47 -6.63 -6.86
CA ILE A 25 -3.48 -6.29 -5.83
C ILE A 25 -3.98 -6.67 -4.45
N GLU A 26 -3.22 -7.51 -3.76
CA GLU A 26 -3.49 -7.91 -2.38
C GLU A 26 -2.51 -7.22 -1.42
N VAL A 27 -3.02 -6.59 -0.36
CA VAL A 27 -2.19 -5.99 0.69
C VAL A 27 -1.80 -7.08 1.68
N ILE A 28 -0.51 -7.41 1.77
CA ILE A 28 -0.01 -8.44 2.69
C ILE A 28 0.32 -7.83 4.06
N SER A 29 0.85 -6.60 4.09
CA SER A 29 1.29 -5.97 5.32
C SER A 29 1.24 -4.46 5.24
N MET A 30 0.88 -3.83 6.36
CA MET A 30 0.91 -2.38 6.58
C MET A 30 1.61 -2.13 7.91
N ALA A 31 2.70 -1.36 7.90
CA ALA A 31 3.45 -1.00 9.10
C ALA A 31 3.70 0.51 9.11
N GLN A 32 3.42 1.18 10.22
CA GLN A 32 3.79 2.58 10.40
C GLN A 32 5.10 2.66 11.19
N SER A 33 6.09 3.36 10.65
CA SER A 33 7.34 3.71 11.32
C SER A 33 7.03 4.65 12.49
N GLU A 34 7.40 4.24 13.69
CA GLU A 34 7.26 5.05 14.91
C GLU A 34 8.22 6.26 14.92
N TYR A 35 9.29 6.23 14.13
CA TYR A 35 10.32 7.27 14.12
C TYR A 35 9.91 8.52 13.33
N ASP A 36 9.22 8.32 12.21
CA ASP A 36 8.94 9.39 11.25
C ASP A 36 7.49 9.37 10.73
N GLY A 37 6.66 8.45 11.23
CA GLY A 37 5.24 8.35 10.89
C GLY A 37 4.96 7.71 9.52
N THR A 38 5.99 7.22 8.85
CA THR A 38 5.91 6.62 7.50
C THR A 38 5.21 5.28 7.49
N ILE A 39 4.23 5.12 6.62
CA ILE A 39 3.51 3.88 6.38
C ILE A 39 4.18 3.09 5.26
N HIS A 40 4.69 1.91 5.60
CA HIS A 40 5.19 0.90 4.68
C HIS A 40 4.08 -0.08 4.33
N LEU A 41 3.77 -0.19 3.03
CA LEU A 41 2.80 -1.16 2.50
C LEU A 41 3.52 -2.22 1.67
N THR A 42 3.26 -3.49 1.98
CA THR A 42 3.70 -4.65 1.21
C THR A 42 2.55 -5.17 0.39
N LEU A 43 2.70 -5.12 -0.94
CA LEU A 43 1.66 -5.50 -1.89
C LEU A 43 2.08 -6.73 -2.71
N LEU A 44 1.14 -7.64 -2.94
CA LEU A 44 1.24 -8.74 -3.88
C LEU A 44 0.43 -8.40 -5.13
N TYR A 45 1.10 -8.37 -6.27
CA TYR A 45 0.45 -8.28 -7.56
C TYR A 45 0.19 -9.71 -8.06
N ARG A 46 -1.09 -10.08 -8.27
CA ARG A 46 -1.45 -11.35 -8.90
C ARG A 46 -1.71 -11.08 -10.38
N GLU A 47 -0.78 -11.46 -11.24
CA GLU A 47 -0.98 -11.37 -12.70
C GLU A 47 -2.25 -12.16 -13.07
N ALA A 48 -3.25 -11.47 -13.61
CA ALA A 48 -4.42 -12.09 -14.20
C ALA A 48 -3.96 -12.87 -15.44
N LYS A 49 -4.11 -14.20 -15.41
CA LYS A 49 -3.80 -15.10 -16.51
C LYS A 49 -4.74 -14.94 -17.69
#